data_AF-A0A1V5BR86-F1
#
_entry.id   AF-A0A1V5BR86-F1
#
_cell.length_a   1.000
_cell.length_b   1.000
_cell.length_c   1.000
_cell.angle_alpha   90.00
_cell.angle_beta   90.00
_cell.angle_gamma   90.00
#
_symmetry.space_group_name_H-M   'P 1'
#
loop_
_entity.id
_entity.type
_entity.pdbx_description
1 polymer ?
#
loop_
_entity_poly.entity_id
_entity_poly.type
_entity_poly.pdbx_seq_one_letter_code
_entity_poly.pdbx_strand_id
1 'polypeptide(L)'
;MNLISTFAVLKNGLEYPLFWRFWRKTENQNDKQTKLELARKMLLDLRSTCDERLWVAMDRWFLCKNFFNWLAEPNFDWVTKHYYRNP
;
A
#
# COMPACT_ATOMS: atom_id res chain seq x y z
N MET A 1 -15.74 -5.24 9.63
CA MET A 1 -15.25 -3.90 9.21
C MET A 1 -13.74 -3.94 9.34
N ASN A 2 -12.99 -3.57 8.30
CA ASN A 2 -11.51 -3.57 8.35
C ASN A 2 -11.00 -2.13 8.24
N LEU A 3 -9.96 -1.80 8.99
CA LEU A 3 -9.24 -0.52 8.86
C LEU A 3 -8.05 -0.73 7.93
N ILE A 4 -7.90 0.14 6.94
CA ILE A 4 -6.64 0.27 6.18
C ILE A 4 -6.01 1.59 6.58
N SER A 5 -4.79 1.51 7.09
CA SER A 5 -4.00 2.66 7.52
C SER A 5 -2.69 2.71 6.75
N THR A 6 -2.26 3.91 6.37
CA THR A 6 -0.90 4.17 5.89
C THR A 6 -0.12 4.92 6.96
N PHE A 7 1.14 4.53 7.12
CA PHE A 7 2.10 5.19 7.99
C PHE A 7 3.18 5.80 7.12
N ALA A 8 3.62 7.01 7.47
CA ALA A 8 4.84 7.58 6.94
C ALA A 8 5.98 7.24 7.89
N VAL A 9 7.09 6.76 7.32
CA VAL A 9 8.32 6.45 8.05
C VAL A 9 9.40 7.41 7.57
N LEU A 10 9.90 8.24 8.47
CA LEU A 10 10.99 9.17 8.17
C LEU A 10 12.34 8.44 8.17
N LYS A 11 13.36 9.09 7.60
CA LYS A 11 14.73 8.53 7.54
C LYS A 11 15.33 8.21 8.91
N ASN A 12 14.88 8.88 9.96
CA ASN A 12 15.30 8.63 11.34
C ASN A 12 14.53 7.48 12.02
N GLY A 13 13.64 6.80 11.29
CA GLY A 13 12.81 5.72 11.81
C GLY A 13 11.56 6.18 12.56
N LEU A 14 11.27 7.48 12.60
CA LEU A 14 10.03 7.97 13.20
C LEU A 14 8.83 7.60 12.32
N GLU A 15 7.87 6.90 12.91
CA GLU A 15 6.62 6.50 12.25
C GLU A 15 5.48 7.39 12.71
N TYR A 16 4.66 7.88 11.78
CA TYR A 16 3.43 8.60 12.12
C TYR A 16 2.28 8.22 11.18
N PRO A 17 1.03 8.18 11.68
CA PRO A 17 -0.14 7.85 10.88
C PRO A 17 -0.38 8.95 9.84
N LEU A 18 -0.72 8.54 8.62
CA LEU A 18 -0.95 9.47 7.51
C LEU A 18 -2.41 9.47 7.09
N PHE A 19 -2.91 8.33 6.59
CA PHE A 19 -4.30 8.17 6.19
C PHE A 19 -4.91 6.93 6.81
N TRP A 20 -6.21 6.98 7.03
CA TRP A 20 -7.01 5.85 7.47
C TRP A 20 -8.31 5.80 6.67
N ARG A 21 -8.70 4.60 6.23
CA ARG A 21 -9.96 4.38 5.54
C ARG A 21 -10.62 3.10 6.04
N PHE A 22 -11.94 3.17 6.20
CA PHE A 22 -12.73 1.99 6.47
C PHE A 22 -12.99 1.22 5.19
N TRP A 23 -12.66 -0.06 5.23
CA TRP A 23 -13.07 -1.03 4.23
C TRP A 23 -14.23 -1.87 4.77
N ARG A 24 -15.32 -1.92 4.02
CA ARG A 24 -16.46 -2.79 4.29
C ARG A 24 -16.55 -3.84 3.18
N LYS A 25 -16.64 -5.11 3.59
CA LYS A 25 -16.88 -6.21 2.66
C LYS A 25 -18.32 -6.11 2.15
N THR A 26 -18.47 -6.25 0.83
CA THR A 26 -19.77 -6.38 0.15
C THR A 26 -19.89 -7.83 -0.35
N GLU A 27 -21.08 -8.43 -0.26
CA GLU A 27 -21.28 -9.89 -0.40
C GLU A 27 -20.79 -10.48 -1.75
N ASN A 28 -20.71 -9.66 -2.81
CA ASN A 28 -20.34 -10.09 -4.16
C ASN A 28 -18.95 -9.64 -4.65
N GLN A 29 -18.09 -9.15 -3.75
CA GLN A 29 -16.79 -8.59 -4.15
C GLN A 29 -15.60 -9.45 -3.71
N ASN A 30 -14.57 -9.51 -4.55
CA ASN A 30 -13.30 -10.12 -4.21
C ASN A 30 -12.57 -9.25 -3.16
N ASP A 31 -12.40 -9.80 -1.96
CA ASP A 31 -11.76 -9.13 -0.82
C ASP A 31 -10.36 -8.60 -1.13
N LYS A 32 -9.57 -9.34 -1.92
CA LYS A 32 -8.20 -8.95 -2.25
C LYS A 32 -8.20 -7.76 -3.22
N GLN A 33 -9.05 -7.82 -4.24
CA GLN A 33 -9.11 -6.78 -5.26
C GLN A 33 -9.59 -5.44 -4.69
N THR A 34 -10.64 -5.46 -3.87
CA THR A 34 -11.21 -4.25 -3.27
C THR A 34 -10.26 -3.58 -2.26
N LYS A 35 -9.48 -4.37 -1.51
CA LYS A 35 -8.41 -3.84 -0.65
C LYS A 35 -7.29 -3.19 -1.46
N LEU A 36 -6.88 -3.80 -2.58
CA LEU A 36 -5.88 -3.23 -3.48
C LEU A 36 -6.38 -1.93 -4.11
N GLU A 37 -7.63 -1.87 -4.55
CA GLU A 37 -8.27 -0.65 -5.05
C GLU A 37 -8.28 0.48 -4.01
N LEU A 38 -8.58 0.16 -2.75
CA LEU A 38 -8.56 1.14 -1.67
C LEU A 38 -7.13 1.65 -1.41
N ALA A 39 -6.14 0.76 -1.39
CA ALA A 39 -4.74 1.14 -1.25
C ALA A 39 -4.26 2.03 -2.42
N ARG A 40 -4.63 1.71 -3.66
CA ARG A 40 -4.34 2.55 -4.84
C ARG A 40 -4.88 3.97 -4.67
N LYS A 41 -6.15 4.10 -4.27
CA LYS A 41 -6.77 5.41 -4.02
C LYS A 41 -6.00 6.19 -2.95
N MET A 42 -5.68 5.56 -1.81
CA MET A 42 -4.92 6.22 -0.74
C MET A 42 -3.53 6.68 -1.19
N LEU A 43 -2.84 5.89 -2.02
CA LEU A 43 -1.53 6.25 -2.56
C LEU A 43 -1.61 7.38 -3.60
N LEU A 44 -2.63 7.39 -4.46
CA LEU A 44 -2.85 8.51 -5.40
C LEU A 44 -3.18 9.80 -4.66
N ASP A 45 -4.01 9.72 -3.62
CA ASP A 45 -4.32 10.87 -2.77
C ASP A 45 -3.04 11.41 -2.11
N LEU A 46 -2.15 10.53 -1.60
CA LEU A 46 -0.83 10.94 -1.11
C LEU A 46 0.00 11.61 -2.21
N ARG A 47 0.10 11.00 -3.40
CA ARG A 47 0.88 11.54 -4.51
C ARG A 47 0.40 12.93 -4.93
N SER A 48 -0.91 13.20 -4.85
CA SER A 48 -1.46 14.53 -5.15
C SER A 48 -0.99 15.63 -4.18
N THR A 49 -0.43 15.25 -3.02
CA THR A 49 0.05 16.19 -1.99
C THR A 49 1.56 16.36 -1.97
N CYS A 50 2.33 15.50 -2.65
CA CYS A 50 3.79 15.61 -2.69
C CYS A 50 4.40 14.95 -3.94
N ASP A 51 5.40 15.62 -4.52
CA ASP A 51 6.12 15.14 -5.71
C ASP A 51 7.36 14.31 -5.38
N GLU A 52 7.62 14.07 -4.10
CA GLU A 52 8.85 13.41 -3.67
C GLU A 52 8.90 11.93 -3.99
N ARG A 53 10.11 11.39 -4.08
CA ARG A 53 10.31 9.95 -4.27
C ARG A 53 9.82 9.19 -3.03
N LEU A 54 8.72 8.46 -3.19
CA LEU A 54 8.05 7.74 -2.11
C LEU A 54 8.27 6.23 -2.23
N TRP A 55 8.58 5.61 -1.09
CA TRP A 55 8.73 4.17 -0.96
C TRP A 55 7.50 3.56 -0.28
N VAL A 56 6.90 2.57 -0.93
CA VAL A 56 5.76 1.83 -0.42
C VAL A 56 6.25 0.50 0.16
N ALA A 57 6.27 0.42 1.49
CA ALA A 57 6.53 -0.81 2.22
C ALA A 57 5.22 -1.59 2.40
N MET A 58 5.20 -2.87 2.01
CA MET A 58 3.99 -3.67 2.01
C MET A 58 4.18 -5.07 2.59
N ASP A 59 3.10 -5.57 3.18
CA ASP A 59 2.96 -6.96 3.57
C ASP A 59 2.69 -7.89 2.37
N ARG A 60 3.02 -9.17 2.55
CA ARG A 60 2.81 -10.25 1.56
C ARG A 60 1.38 -10.32 1.02
N TRP A 61 0.38 -9.91 1.80
CA TRP A 61 -1.01 -9.89 1.35
C TRP A 61 -1.22 -9.07 0.08
N PHE A 62 -0.39 -8.05 -0.15
CA PHE A 62 -0.42 -7.18 -1.32
C PHE A 62 0.48 -7.67 -2.48
N LEU A 63 1.11 -8.84 -2.34
CA LEU A 63 1.99 -9.41 -3.37
C LEU A 63 1.16 -9.88 -4.57
N CYS A 64 1.03 -9.00 -5.57
CA CYS A 64 0.49 -9.35 -6.88
C CYS A 64 1.15 -8.48 -7.98
N LYS A 65 1.43 -9.12 -9.12
CA LYS A 65 2.16 -8.50 -10.25
C LYS A 65 1.49 -7.22 -10.74
N ASN A 66 0.16 -7.22 -10.83
CA ASN A 66 -0.59 -6.08 -11.33
C ASN A 66 -0.45 -4.84 -10.42
N PHE A 67 -0.37 -5.04 -9.10
CA PHE A 67 -0.18 -3.93 -8.17
C PHE A 67 1.23 -3.37 -8.21
N PHE A 68 2.24 -4.23 -8.34
CA PHE A 68 3.63 -3.78 -8.50
C PHE A 68 3.86 -3.01 -9.79
N ASN A 69 3.29 -3.48 -10.90
CA ASN A 69 3.32 -2.75 -12.16
C ASN A 69 2.63 -1.39 -12.01
N TRP A 70 1.46 -1.37 -11.37
CA TRP A 70 0.73 -0.14 -11.14
C TRP A 70 1.51 0.86 -10.28
N LEU A 71 2.29 0.43 -9.28
CA LEU A 71 3.10 1.33 -8.44
C LEU A 71 4.16 2.09 -9.25
N ALA A 72 4.67 1.49 -10.32
CA ALA A 72 5.64 2.15 -11.19
C ALA A 72 5.02 3.30 -12.00
N GLU A 73 3.74 3.22 -12.36
CA GLU A 73 3.05 4.25 -13.17
C GLU A 73 3.08 5.65 -12.51
N PRO A 74 2.72 5.83 -11.22
CA PRO A 74 2.84 7.09 -10.49
C PRO A 74 4.18 7.25 -9.75
N ASN A 75 5.26 6.63 -10.25
CA ASN A 75 6.63 6.74 -9.71
C ASN A 75 6.80 6.35 -8.22
N PHE A 76 6.12 5.31 -7.74
CA PHE A 76 6.41 4.73 -6.43
C PHE A 76 7.51 3.68 -6.54
N ASP A 77 8.50 3.77 -5.65
CA ASP A 77 9.35 2.63 -5.32
C ASP A 77 8.62 1.74 -4.32
N TRP A 78 9.00 0.46 -4.26
CA TRP A 78 8.36 -0.46 -3.34
C TRP A 78 9.31 -1.47 -2.76
N VAL A 79 9.00 -1.89 -1.53
CA VAL A 79 9.69 -2.96 -0.83
C VAL A 79 8.66 -3.93 -0.26
N THR A 80 8.94 -5.22 -0.41
CA THR A 80 8.14 -6.29 0.19
C THR A 80 9.06 -7.19 0.99
N LYS A 81 8.56 -7.70 2.12
CA LYS A 81 9.28 -8.75 2.85
C LYS A 81 9.28 -10.05 2.04
N HIS A 82 10.43 -10.42 1.49
CA HIS A 82 10.64 -11.76 0.92
C HIS A 82 11.17 -12.69 2.02
N TYR A 83 10.67 -13.93 2.08
CA TYR A 83 11.24 -14.91 2.99
C TYR A 83 12.44 -15.56 2.32
N TYR A 84 13.60 -15.55 2.97
CA TYR A 84 14.58 -16.62 2.75
C TYR A 84 13.95 -17.90 3.32
N ARG A 85 13.61 -18.83 2.44
CA ARG A 85 13.34 -20.21 2.84
C ARG A 85 14.73 -20.79 3.16
N ASN A 86 15.07 -20.95 4.43
CA ASN A 86 16.26 -21.73 4.77
C ASN A 86 16.09 -23.12 4.15
N PRO A 87 17.11 -23.62 3.42
CA PRO A 87 17.05 -24.91 2.73
C PRO A 87 16.80 -26.07 3.70
#